data_AF-A0A7X7BWN3-F1
#
_entry.id   AF-A0A7X7BWN3-F1
#
_cell.length_a   1.000
_cell.length_b   1.000
_cell.length_c   1.000
_cell.angle_alpha   90.00
_cell.angle_beta   90.00
_cell.angle_gamma   90.00
#
_symmetry.space_group_name_H-M   'P 1'
#
loop_
_entity.id
_entity.type
_entity.pdbx_description
1 polymer ?
#
loop_
_entity_poly.entity_id
_entity_poly.type
_entity_poly.pdbx_seq_one_letter_code
_entity_poly.pdbx_strand_id
1 'polypeptide(L)'
;MKLIDKFSKYSALYGANAPYIEEMYESYLADPNSVGENWQEYFKEYRDGRTQDVAHGPIKASFEHLARQGRRPCASAGMDHVASEKQTAVLKLIDAYRRRGHQVASLCPLNLRERQDVPELSLGYHGLSNADLETEFNTGGLCGVPHMTLKQILEILDR
;
A
#
# COMPACT_ATOMS: atom_id res chain seq x y z
N MET A 1 -18.08 41.75 40.74
CA MET A 1 -17.20 40.91 39.91
C MET A 1 -16.94 41.67 38.60
N LYS A 2 -15.74 42.27 38.43
CA LYS A 2 -15.49 43.17 37.30
C LYS A 2 -15.19 42.35 36.05
N LEU A 3 -15.79 42.74 34.93
CA LEU A 3 -15.69 42.12 33.61
C LEU A 3 -14.23 41.91 33.16
N ILE A 4 -13.31 42.74 33.66
CA ILE A 4 -11.87 42.71 33.39
C ILE A 4 -11.18 41.40 33.86
N ASP A 5 -11.64 40.77 34.96
CA ASP A 5 -11.06 39.51 35.46
C ASP A 5 -11.45 38.31 34.59
N LYS A 6 -12.60 38.38 33.92
CA LYS A 6 -12.98 37.38 32.92
C LYS A 6 -12.15 37.56 31.64
N PHE A 7 -11.89 38.80 31.21
CA PHE A 7 -11.03 39.05 30.03
C PHE A 7 -9.60 38.55 30.21
N SER A 8 -9.02 38.66 31.41
CA SER A 8 -7.71 38.07 31.70
C SER A 8 -7.70 36.54 31.60
N LYS A 9 -8.83 35.87 31.84
CA LYS A 9 -8.96 34.41 31.74
C LYS A 9 -9.14 33.90 30.31
N TYR A 10 -9.71 34.70 29.40
CA TYR A 10 -10.06 34.26 28.04
C TYR A 10 -9.26 34.93 26.92
N SER A 11 -8.54 36.04 27.18
CA SER A 11 -7.67 36.68 26.18
C SER A 11 -6.42 35.85 25.85
N ALA A 12 -5.96 35.01 26.79
CA ALA A 12 -4.83 34.11 26.54
C ALA A 12 -5.17 33.10 25.43
N LEU A 13 -6.42 32.64 25.34
CA LEU A 13 -6.91 31.63 24.39
C LEU A 13 -7.40 32.23 23.05
N TYR A 14 -7.20 33.53 22.81
CA TYR A 14 -7.55 34.16 21.54
C TYR A 14 -6.65 33.61 20.43
N GLY A 15 -7.21 33.23 19.28
CA GLY A 15 -6.57 32.36 18.27
C GLY A 15 -5.18 32.77 17.75
N ALA A 16 -4.74 34.02 17.94
CA ALA A 16 -3.37 34.46 17.68
C ALA A 16 -2.33 33.85 18.64
N ASN A 17 -2.72 33.52 19.88
CA ASN A 17 -1.87 32.89 20.90
C ASN A 17 -1.97 31.36 20.91
N ALA A 18 -2.87 30.78 20.11
CA ALA A 18 -3.05 29.35 20.00
C ALA A 18 -1.73 28.57 19.75
N PRO A 19 -0.84 28.97 18.82
CA PRO A 19 0.41 28.23 18.60
C PRO A 19 1.34 28.25 19.82
N TYR A 20 1.36 29.34 20.59
CA TYR A 20 2.18 29.45 21.80
C TYR A 20 1.65 28.58 22.94
N ILE A 21 0.33 28.53 23.12
CA ILE A 21 -0.30 27.65 24.12
C ILE A 21 -0.14 26.18 23.73
N GLU A 22 -0.20 25.86 22.44
CA GLU A 22 0.06 24.51 21.93
C GLU A 22 1.50 24.07 22.24
N GLU A 23 2.50 24.92 21.98
CA GLU A 23 3.91 24.62 22.30
C GLU A 23 4.14 24.48 23.82
N MET A 24 3.47 25.31 24.63
CA MET A 24 3.50 25.21 26.09
C MET A 24 2.86 23.92 26.59
N TYR A 25 1.77 23.48 25.96
CA TYR A 25 1.12 22.21 26.28
C TYR A 25 1.94 21.00 25.84
N GLU A 26 2.56 21.04 24.64
CA GLU A 26 3.49 20.01 24.19
C GLU A 26 4.69 19.87 25.16
N SER A 27 5.19 20.99 25.70
CA SER A 27 6.24 21.01 26.72
C SER A 27 5.77 20.42 28.05
N TYR A 28 4.55 20.75 28.49
CA TYR A 28 3.91 20.17 29.68
C TYR A 28 3.74 18.64 29.58
N LEU A 29 3.42 18.12 28.39
CA LEU A 29 3.31 16.67 28.15
C LEU A 29 4.66 15.95 28.25
N ALA A 30 5.77 16.64 27.98
CA ALA A 30 7.12 16.09 28.12
C ALA A 30 7.64 16.19 29.57
N ASP A 31 7.47 17.35 30.21
CA ASP A 31 7.79 17.58 31.62
C ASP A 31 6.77 18.54 32.26
N PRO A 32 5.98 18.09 33.25
CA PRO A 32 5.03 18.93 33.97
C PRO A 32 5.66 20.15 34.65
N ASN A 33 6.94 20.09 35.05
CA ASN A 33 7.63 21.19 35.74
C ASN A 33 8.13 22.29 34.79
N SER A 34 8.06 22.06 33.47
CA SER A 34 8.51 23.03 32.46
C SER A 34 7.62 24.26 32.35
N VAL A 35 6.40 24.20 32.90
CA VAL A 35 5.42 25.29 32.88
C VAL A 35 5.15 25.77 34.29
N GLY A 36 4.84 27.06 34.45
CA GLY A 36 4.51 27.65 35.76
C GLY A 36 3.27 27.01 36.41
N GLU A 37 3.21 27.06 37.74
CA GLU A 37 2.19 26.43 38.60
C GLU A 37 0.75 26.69 38.14
N ASN A 38 0.41 27.94 37.78
CA ASN A 38 -0.92 28.32 37.29
C ASN A 38 -1.36 27.53 36.04
N TRP A 39 -0.42 27.18 35.17
CA TRP A 39 -0.69 26.43 33.94
C TRP A 39 -0.69 24.92 34.18
N GLN A 40 0.10 24.44 35.14
CA GLN A 40 0.06 23.04 35.55
C GLN A 40 -1.33 22.66 36.07
N GLU A 41 -1.91 23.50 36.94
CA GLU A 41 -3.27 23.30 37.44
C GLU A 41 -4.30 23.29 36.30
N TYR A 42 -4.19 24.26 35.39
CA TYR A 42 -5.07 24.38 34.23
C TYR A 42 -5.00 23.15 33.30
N PHE A 43 -3.79 22.69 32.95
CA PHE A 43 -3.60 21.53 32.07
C PHE A 43 -3.94 20.20 32.75
N LYS A 44 -3.77 20.11 34.07
CA LYS A 44 -4.20 18.97 34.88
C LYS A 44 -5.72 18.84 34.88
N GLU A 45 -6.44 19.94 35.15
CA GLU A 45 -7.91 19.99 35.06
C GLU A 45 -8.40 19.66 33.64
N TYR A 46 -7.69 20.15 32.61
CA TYR A 46 -8.02 19.86 31.21
C TYR A 46 -7.89 18.37 30.84
N ARG A 47 -6.93 17.64 31.44
CA ARG A 47 -6.69 16.20 31.19
C ARG A 47 -7.65 15.27 31.93
N ASP A 48 -8.11 15.62 33.13
CA ASP A 48 -8.88 14.72 34.00
C ASP A 48 -10.22 14.25 33.39
N GLY A 49 -10.69 14.85 32.29
CA GLY A 49 -11.89 14.45 31.56
C GLY A 49 -11.69 13.94 30.13
N ARG A 50 -10.44 13.74 29.66
CA ARG A 50 -10.13 13.41 28.26
C ARG A 50 -9.16 12.24 28.09
N THR A 51 -9.16 11.65 26.89
CA THR A 51 -8.15 10.68 26.44
C THR A 51 -6.74 11.26 26.65
N GLN A 52 -5.81 10.40 27.04
CA GLN A 52 -4.43 10.80 27.29
C GLN A 52 -3.76 11.35 26.02
N ASP A 53 -3.48 12.65 26.02
CA ASP A 53 -2.82 13.33 24.91
C ASP A 53 -1.33 12.93 24.81
N VAL A 54 -0.82 12.89 23.58
CA VAL A 54 0.55 12.49 23.24
C VAL A 54 1.27 13.66 22.58
N ALA A 55 2.50 13.96 23.02
CA ALA A 55 3.29 15.05 22.46
C ALA A 55 3.54 14.86 20.95
N HIS A 56 3.21 15.87 20.14
CA HIS A 56 3.33 15.82 18.68
C HIS A 56 4.70 16.25 18.14
N GLY A 57 5.49 17.00 18.93
CA GLY A 57 6.87 17.40 18.62
C GLY A 57 7.78 16.28 18.07
N PRO A 58 7.97 15.14 18.77
CA PRO A 58 8.85 14.06 18.29
C PRO A 58 8.37 13.44 16.98
N ILE A 59 7.05 13.37 16.77
CA ILE A 59 6.45 12.87 15.54
C ILE A 59 6.75 13.84 14.39
N LYS A 60 6.51 15.15 14.57
CA LYS A 60 6.83 16.20 13.59
C LYS A 60 8.32 16.20 13.22
N ALA A 61 9.21 16.10 14.21
CA ALA A 61 10.65 16.03 14.00
C ALA A 61 11.07 14.78 13.21
N SER A 62 10.44 13.63 13.48
CA SER A 62 10.69 12.39 12.72
C SER A 62 10.28 12.51 11.26
N PHE A 63 9.14 13.15 10.97
CA PHE A 63 8.69 13.43 9.61
C PHE A 63 9.57 14.43 8.89
N GLU A 64 10.01 15.49 9.58
CA GLU A 64 10.95 16.45 9.02
C GLU A 64 12.30 15.80 8.70
N HIS A 65 12.81 14.95 9.60
CA HIS A 65 14.02 14.19 9.36
C HIS A 65 13.88 13.24 8.17
N LEU A 66 12.74 12.55 8.05
CA LEU A 66 12.44 11.67 6.92
C LEU A 66 12.31 12.45 5.60
N ALA A 67 11.74 13.64 5.63
CA ALA A 67 11.64 14.52 4.46
C ALA A 67 13.03 15.03 4.03
N ARG A 68 13.89 15.43 4.99
CA ARG A 68 15.26 15.91 4.73
C ARG A 68 16.20 14.81 4.27
N GLN A 69 16.02 13.58 4.75
CA GLN A 69 16.77 12.42 4.27
C GLN A 69 16.45 12.06 2.81
N GLY A 70 15.45 12.71 2.21
CA GLY A 70 14.87 12.31 0.93
C GLY A 70 14.07 11.04 1.12
N ARG A 71 13.02 10.86 0.31
CA ARG A 71 12.34 9.57 0.20
C ARG A 71 13.41 8.49 0.03
N ARG A 72 13.60 7.63 1.03
CA ARG A 72 13.98 6.25 0.72
C ARG A 72 12.85 5.76 -0.18
N PRO A 73 13.11 5.36 -1.44
CA PRO A 73 12.11 4.59 -2.14
C PRO A 73 11.78 3.44 -1.20
N CYS A 74 10.51 3.36 -0.81
CA CYS A 74 9.96 2.15 -0.24
C CYS A 74 10.51 1.01 -1.11
N ALA A 75 11.16 0.04 -0.49
CA ALA A 75 11.80 -1.04 -1.21
C ALA A 75 10.73 -1.91 -1.89
N SER A 76 10.23 -1.47 -3.04
CA SER A 76 10.11 -2.32 -4.22
C SER A 76 11.44 -2.35 -4.96
N ALA A 77 12.55 -2.26 -4.22
CA ALA A 77 13.90 -2.35 -4.72
C ALA A 77 14.11 -3.81 -5.17
N GLY A 78 13.98 -4.03 -6.48
CA GLY A 78 14.38 -5.28 -7.13
C GLY A 78 13.26 -6.24 -7.54
N MET A 79 12.00 -5.81 -7.67
CA MET A 79 11.10 -6.60 -8.51
C MET A 79 11.42 -6.25 -9.96
N ASP A 80 12.08 -7.16 -10.67
CA ASP A 80 12.36 -7.01 -12.09
C ASP A 80 11.06 -6.63 -12.81
N HIS A 81 10.95 -5.38 -13.26
CA HIS A 81 9.75 -4.86 -13.92
C HIS A 81 9.34 -5.77 -15.08
N VAL A 82 10.35 -6.26 -15.81
CA VAL A 82 10.22 -7.24 -16.89
C VAL A 82 9.65 -8.57 -16.39
N ALA A 83 10.08 -9.08 -15.23
CA ALA A 83 9.52 -10.31 -14.66
C ALA A 83 8.08 -10.12 -14.19
N SER A 84 7.74 -8.94 -13.65
CA SER A 84 6.37 -8.59 -13.25
C SER A 84 5.42 -8.46 -14.45
N GLU A 85 5.90 -7.87 -15.56
CA GLU A 85 5.17 -7.81 -16.82
C GLU A 85 4.92 -9.21 -17.39
N LYS A 86 5.95 -10.06 -17.42
CA LYS A 86 5.83 -11.47 -17.85
C LYS A 86 4.88 -12.26 -16.95
N GLN A 87 4.92 -12.06 -15.64
CA GLN A 87 3.97 -12.69 -14.72
C GLN A 87 2.52 -12.28 -15.02
N THR A 88 2.29 -11.01 -15.34
CA THR A 88 0.97 -10.51 -15.74
C THR A 88 0.54 -11.12 -17.09
N ALA A 89 1.47 -11.25 -18.03
CA ALA A 89 1.23 -11.89 -19.32
C ALA A 89 0.83 -13.37 -19.18
N VAL A 90 1.47 -14.13 -18.28
CA VAL A 90 1.13 -15.54 -18.01
C VAL A 90 -0.28 -15.67 -17.44
N LEU A 91 -0.69 -14.80 -16.51
CA LEU A 91 -2.06 -14.82 -15.98
C LEU A 91 -3.10 -14.50 -17.06
N LYS A 92 -2.81 -13.52 -17.94
CA LYS A 92 -3.66 -13.21 -19.10
C LYS A 92 -3.79 -14.39 -20.07
N LEU A 93 -2.70 -15.13 -20.29
CA LEU A 93 -2.69 -16.34 -21.11
C LEU A 93 -3.58 -17.42 -20.50
N ILE A 94 -3.45 -17.69 -19.19
CA ILE A 94 -4.30 -18.66 -18.48
C ILE A 94 -5.79 -18.29 -18.63
N ASP A 95 -6.12 -17.00 -18.46
CA ASP A 95 -7.50 -16.52 -18.62
C ASP A 95 -8.00 -16.58 -20.07
N ALA A 96 -7.12 -16.43 -21.06
CA ALA A 96 -7.45 -16.61 -22.47
C ALA A 96 -7.78 -18.07 -22.77
N TYR A 97 -6.98 -19.03 -22.27
CA TYR A 97 -7.24 -20.46 -22.37
C TYR A 97 -8.55 -20.86 -21.69
N ARG A 98 -8.83 -20.33 -20.50
CA ARG A 98 -10.10 -20.58 -19.80
C ARG A 98 -11.32 -20.11 -20.58
N ARG A 99 -11.24 -18.97 -21.25
CA ARG A 99 -12.37 -18.38 -22.00
C ARG A 99 -12.51 -18.96 -23.41
N ARG A 100 -11.40 -19.17 -24.12
CA ARG A 100 -11.37 -19.47 -25.56
C ARG A 100 -10.72 -20.81 -25.92
N GLY A 101 -10.18 -21.57 -24.96
CA GLY A 101 -9.52 -22.85 -25.21
C GLY A 101 -10.41 -23.89 -25.92
N HIS A 102 -11.72 -23.85 -25.65
CA HIS A 102 -12.71 -24.69 -26.34
C HIS A 102 -12.76 -24.49 -27.86
N GLN A 103 -12.27 -23.35 -28.38
CA GLN A 103 -12.25 -23.05 -29.83
C GLN A 103 -11.15 -23.83 -30.56
N VAL A 104 -10.07 -24.17 -29.86
CA VAL A 104 -8.90 -24.88 -30.40
C VAL A 104 -8.90 -26.38 -30.04
N ALA A 105 -9.67 -26.77 -29.01
CA ALA A 105 -9.78 -28.14 -28.53
C ALA A 105 -10.21 -29.14 -29.62
N SER A 106 -9.62 -30.34 -29.58
CA SER A 106 -9.94 -31.45 -30.48
C SER A 106 -11.25 -32.15 -30.09
N LEU A 107 -12.38 -31.48 -30.30
CA LEU A 107 -13.70 -32.03 -29.97
C LEU A 107 -14.23 -33.02 -31.03
N CYS A 108 -13.74 -32.93 -32.27
CA CYS A 108 -14.23 -33.74 -33.39
C CYS A 108 -13.31 -34.94 -33.63
N PRO A 109 -13.76 -36.19 -33.40
CA PRO A 109 -12.95 -37.39 -33.63
C PRO A 109 -12.62 -37.62 -35.11
N LEU A 110 -13.45 -37.07 -36.01
CA LEU A 110 -13.25 -37.16 -37.45
C LEU A 110 -12.40 -36.01 -38.01
N ASN A 111 -11.99 -35.05 -37.18
CA ASN A 111 -11.19 -33.87 -37.57
C ASN A 111 -11.72 -33.12 -38.81
N LEU A 112 -13.03 -33.13 -39.04
CA LEU A 112 -13.67 -32.48 -40.20
C LEU A 112 -13.83 -30.97 -40.05
N ARG A 113 -13.71 -30.46 -38.81
CA ARG A 113 -13.83 -29.04 -38.50
C ARG A 113 -12.45 -28.39 -38.55
N GLU A 114 -12.35 -27.31 -39.32
CA GLU A 114 -11.18 -26.43 -39.30
C GLU A 114 -11.12 -25.71 -37.94
N ARG A 115 -9.95 -25.78 -37.29
CA ARG A 115 -9.72 -25.11 -36.01
C ARG A 115 -9.56 -23.62 -36.28
N GLN A 116 -10.24 -22.79 -35.50
CA GLN A 116 -10.08 -21.34 -35.62
C GLN A 116 -8.76 -20.92 -35.00
N ASP A 117 -7.99 -20.12 -35.73
CA ASP A 117 -6.79 -19.51 -35.19
C ASP A 117 -7.17 -18.38 -34.23
N VAL A 118 -6.91 -18.62 -32.94
CA VAL A 118 -7.13 -17.63 -31.87
C VAL A 118 -5.77 -17.05 -31.46
N PRO A 119 -5.46 -15.80 -31.83
CA PRO A 119 -4.14 -15.22 -31.56
C PRO A 119 -3.85 -15.07 -30.06
N GLU A 120 -4.89 -14.89 -29.23
CA GLU A 120 -4.76 -14.75 -27.77
C GLU A 120 -4.19 -15.99 -27.06
N LEU A 121 -4.25 -17.18 -27.69
CA LEU A 121 -3.66 -18.41 -27.13
C LEU A 121 -2.17 -18.53 -27.47
N SER A 122 -1.66 -17.72 -28.40
CA SER A 122 -0.25 -17.74 -28.76
C SER A 122 0.62 -16.98 -27.74
N LEU A 123 1.81 -17.50 -27.46
CA LEU A 123 2.77 -16.86 -26.55
C LEU A 123 3.19 -15.47 -27.03
N GLY A 124 3.39 -15.31 -28.34
CA GLY A 124 3.81 -14.06 -28.96
C GLY A 124 2.81 -12.92 -28.75
N TYR A 125 1.51 -13.21 -28.64
CA TYR A 125 0.50 -12.18 -28.38
C TYR A 125 0.68 -11.50 -27.00
N HIS A 126 1.19 -12.23 -26.01
CA HIS A 126 1.44 -11.71 -24.66
C HIS A 126 2.89 -11.26 -24.44
N GLY A 127 3.72 -11.26 -25.48
CA GLY A 127 5.15 -10.92 -25.37
C GLY A 127 6.00 -11.98 -24.68
N LEU A 128 5.50 -13.22 -24.58
CA LEU A 128 6.25 -14.36 -24.05
C LEU A 128 7.00 -15.05 -25.18
N SER A 129 8.21 -15.51 -24.88
CA SER A 129 9.10 -16.17 -25.83
C SER A 129 9.42 -17.60 -25.40
N ASN A 130 10.02 -18.38 -26.30
CA ASN A 130 10.48 -19.73 -25.96
C ASN A 130 11.58 -19.74 -24.89
N ALA A 131 12.29 -18.62 -24.69
CA ALA A 131 13.28 -18.50 -23.61
C ALA A 131 12.63 -18.49 -22.21
N ASP A 132 11.35 -18.15 -22.12
CA ASP A 132 10.61 -18.06 -20.86
C ASP A 132 9.99 -19.42 -20.44
N LEU A 133 10.09 -20.46 -21.28
CA LEU A 133 9.48 -21.77 -21.03
C LEU A 133 9.97 -22.45 -19.76
N GLU A 134 11.26 -22.27 -19.44
CA GLU A 134 11.89 -22.85 -18.25
C GLU A 134 11.78 -21.94 -17.01
N THR A 135 11.25 -20.72 -17.18
CA THR A 135 11.10 -19.78 -16.05
C THR A 135 9.88 -20.13 -15.20
N GLU A 136 10.01 -19.94 -13.89
CA GLU A 136 8.96 -20.22 -12.92
C GLU A 136 8.03 -19.01 -12.76
N PHE A 137 6.73 -19.26 -12.85
CA PHE A 137 5.69 -18.25 -12.67
C PHE A 137 4.71 -18.65 -11.57
N ASN A 138 4.07 -17.65 -10.97
CA ASN A 138 2.94 -17.89 -10.09
C ASN A 138 1.70 -18.23 -10.91
N THR A 139 0.99 -19.29 -10.54
CA THR A 139 -0.14 -19.81 -11.33
C THR A 139 -1.50 -19.22 -10.96
N GLY A 140 -1.57 -18.37 -9.93
CA GLY A 140 -2.82 -17.75 -9.47
C GLY A 140 -3.87 -18.76 -8.99
N GLY A 141 -3.46 -19.98 -8.61
CA GLY A 141 -4.36 -21.05 -8.17
C GLY A 141 -4.72 -22.07 -9.25
N LEU A 142 -4.00 -22.12 -10.37
CA LEU A 142 -4.09 -23.24 -11.31
C LEU A 142 -3.65 -24.53 -10.59
N CYS A 143 -4.50 -25.56 -10.62
CA CYS A 143 -4.21 -26.90 -10.06
C CYS A 143 -3.79 -26.95 -8.58
N GLY A 144 -4.01 -25.87 -7.80
CA GLY A 144 -3.64 -25.81 -6.39
C GLY A 144 -2.13 -25.71 -6.10
N VAL A 145 -1.29 -25.58 -7.13
CA VAL A 145 0.17 -25.44 -6.99
C VAL A 145 0.54 -23.97 -7.19
N PRO A 146 1.24 -23.31 -6.24
CA PRO A 146 1.45 -21.86 -6.29
C PRO A 146 2.43 -21.40 -7.39
N HIS A 147 3.43 -22.22 -7.72
CA HIS A 147 4.47 -21.90 -8.70
C HIS A 147 4.73 -23.09 -9.62
N MET A 148 4.85 -22.83 -10.93
CA MET A 148 5.12 -23.84 -11.97
C MET A 148 5.92 -23.21 -13.11
N THR A 149 6.64 -24.02 -13.88
CA THR A 149 7.31 -23.50 -15.10
C THR A 149 6.30 -23.21 -16.20
N LEU A 150 6.58 -22.25 -17.07
CA LEU A 150 5.68 -21.92 -18.18
C LEU A 150 5.37 -23.12 -19.07
N LYS A 151 6.36 -24.00 -19.30
CA LYS A 151 6.16 -25.26 -20.03
C LYS A 151 5.12 -26.17 -19.35
N GLN A 152 5.21 -26.35 -18.04
CA GLN A 152 4.24 -27.16 -17.29
C GLN A 152 2.84 -26.53 -17.32
N ILE A 153 2.76 -25.20 -17.24
CA ILE A 153 1.49 -24.47 -17.35
C ILE A 153 0.84 -24.76 -18.71
N LEU A 154 1.60 -24.68 -19.82
CA LEU A 154 1.09 -24.98 -21.15
C LEU A 154 0.63 -26.44 -21.29
N GLU A 155 1.41 -27.40 -20.79
CA GLU A 155 1.02 -28.83 -20.79
C GLU A 155 -0.28 -29.07 -20.03
N ILE A 156 -0.56 -28.32 -18.96
CA ILE A 156 -1.80 -28.40 -18.20
C ILE A 156 -2.97 -27.77 -18.97
N LEU A 157 -2.73 -26.66 -19.67
CA LEU A 157 -3.78 -25.93 -20.40
C LEU A 157 -4.21 -26.64 -21.69
N ASP A 158 -3.31 -27.38 -22.33
CA ASP A 158 -3.59 -28.14 -23.56
C ASP A 158 -4.15 -29.55 -23.32
N ARG A 159 -4.23 -29.98 -22.05
CA ARG A 159 -4.74 -31.30 -21.66
C ARG A 159 -6.26 -31.37 -21.65
#